data_AF-A0A5C8CFD3-F1
#
_entry.id   AF-A0A5C8CFD3-F1
#
_cell.length_a   1.000
_cell.length_b   1.000
_cell.length_c   1.000
_cell.angle_alpha   90.00
_cell.angle_beta   90.00
_cell.angle_gamma   90.00
#
_symmetry.space_group_name_H-M   'P 1'
#
loop_
_entity.id
_entity.type
_entity.pdbx_description
1 polymer ?
#
loop_
_entity_poly.entity_id
_entity_poly.type
_entity_poly.pdbx_seq_one_letter_code
_entity_poly.pdbx_strand_id
1 'polypeptide(L)'
;MKLEKKVKEEIEKLPPQFNVFNSINLLNHENYNSNLFSNFLDIKFKHNGNEIDFAKLFLKYLTEEFGWEFDLENIKIEYIKIKRELSTEELKRIDIFIGYKKEFAIIIENKIWADDGYKQLENYYNYVKSQEYDKIYIIYLTPYEREPSENSLSKELYKKEGSELYEKFKNIKHEEIGKWIKDSILENEEFSFLHNEDKENNKNDYKLLKSALIQIIDNEKSISGENEEGDMTETEIKKVLKENLFKELETKGKLTESELDKYIEMFDKAKDLLVKEKISIITKKYLKFTKEINKYLNKNIKYELKSDKYIINNVINENFATHIYFKVNKIEIKIGSSYWIEKNNDIGSDYLIIIPKEDKSIKNKLKNNIKKFPNLEFEDQEENNRYYYEIDINNDKPEEIANAIDKLYELLKKEIK
;
A
#
# COMPACT_ATOMS: atom_id res chain seq x y z
N MET A 1 7.26 7.72 -31.50
CA MET A 1 8.58 8.38 -31.63
C MET A 1 8.58 9.88 -31.30
N LYS A 2 7.93 10.79 -32.05
CA LYS A 2 8.04 12.25 -31.73
C LYS A 2 7.27 12.67 -30.46
N LEU A 3 6.05 12.16 -30.26
CA LEU A 3 5.23 12.46 -29.09
C LEU A 3 5.83 11.89 -27.80
N GLU A 4 6.17 10.60 -27.81
CA GLU A 4 6.85 9.91 -26.70
C GLU A 4 8.14 10.63 -26.28
N LYS A 5 9.00 11.01 -27.25
CA LYS A 5 10.23 11.74 -26.95
C LYS A 5 9.93 13.07 -26.26
N LYS A 6 8.90 13.80 -26.71
CA LYS A 6 8.47 15.05 -26.06
C LYS A 6 7.94 14.82 -24.65
N VAL A 7 7.08 13.79 -24.47
CA VAL A 7 6.59 13.41 -23.14
C VAL A 7 7.77 13.13 -22.21
N LYS A 8 8.73 12.32 -22.65
CA LYS A 8 9.93 12.00 -21.88
C LYS A 8 10.79 13.24 -21.60
N GLU A 9 11.03 14.09 -22.60
CA GLU A 9 11.80 15.34 -22.45
C GLU A 9 11.16 16.31 -21.46
N GLU A 10 9.82 16.42 -21.42
CA GLU A 10 9.15 17.29 -20.46
C GLU A 10 9.10 16.68 -19.05
N ILE A 11 8.88 15.37 -18.93
CA ILE A 11 8.98 14.67 -17.64
C ILE A 11 10.39 14.78 -17.05
N GLU A 12 11.44 14.64 -17.87
CA GLU A 12 12.84 14.78 -17.44
C GLU A 12 13.20 16.21 -16.96
N LYS A 13 12.39 17.22 -17.28
CA LYS A 13 12.57 18.60 -16.77
C LYS A 13 11.90 18.82 -15.43
N LEU A 14 11.03 17.91 -14.98
CA LEU A 14 10.39 18.05 -13.68
C LEU A 14 11.46 18.02 -12.58
N PRO A 15 11.35 18.88 -11.56
CA PRO A 15 12.26 18.81 -10.43
C PRO A 15 12.12 17.44 -9.74
N PRO A 16 13.22 16.89 -9.20
CA PRO A 16 13.16 15.62 -8.50
C PRO A 16 12.19 15.71 -7.33
N GLN A 17 11.30 14.74 -7.21
CA GLN A 17 10.42 14.59 -6.06
C GLN A 17 11.11 13.75 -5.00
N PHE A 18 10.91 14.10 -3.73
CA PHE A 18 11.52 13.39 -2.62
C PHE A 18 10.57 13.35 -1.44
N ASN A 19 9.93 12.20 -1.25
CA ASN A 19 9.17 11.93 -0.04
C ASN A 19 10.12 11.33 1.01
N VAL A 20 10.36 12.07 2.09
CA VAL A 20 11.30 11.65 3.14
C VAL A 20 10.85 10.33 3.78
N PHE A 21 9.56 10.19 4.08
CA PHE A 21 9.01 9.03 4.80
C PHE A 21 9.03 7.76 3.95
N ASN A 22 8.72 7.86 2.67
CA ASN A 22 8.86 6.76 1.72
C ASN A 22 10.33 6.34 1.58
N SER A 23 11.24 7.32 1.48
CA SER A 23 12.69 7.07 1.31
C SER A 23 13.33 6.34 2.50
N ILE A 24 12.77 6.48 3.70
CA ILE A 24 13.21 5.77 4.91
C ILE A 24 12.29 4.60 5.29
N ASN A 25 11.41 4.18 4.37
CA ASN A 25 10.48 3.06 4.54
C ASN A 25 9.56 3.20 5.78
N LEU A 26 9.11 4.42 6.10
CA LEU A 26 8.17 4.68 7.19
C LEU A 26 6.73 4.91 6.72
N LEU A 27 6.52 5.10 5.42
CA LEU A 27 5.21 5.38 4.81
C LEU A 27 4.14 4.37 5.24
N ASN A 28 4.50 3.09 5.27
CA ASN A 28 3.59 1.98 5.52
C ASN A 28 3.42 1.61 7.01
N HIS A 29 4.05 2.36 7.92
CA HIS A 29 4.02 2.02 9.35
C HIS A 29 2.96 2.83 10.11
N GLU A 30 1.85 2.17 10.44
CA GLU A 30 0.70 2.71 11.18
C GLU A 30 1.13 3.51 12.43
N ASN A 31 1.99 2.92 13.27
CA ASN A 31 2.48 3.59 14.49
C ASN A 31 3.25 4.89 14.22
N TYR A 32 4.06 4.97 13.16
CA TYR A 32 4.81 6.19 12.85
C TYR A 32 3.90 7.28 12.30
N ASN A 33 2.95 6.93 11.44
CA ASN A 33 1.95 7.88 10.94
C ASN A 33 1.06 8.39 12.07
N SER A 34 0.63 7.53 12.99
CA SER A 34 -0.13 7.95 14.17
C SER A 34 0.70 8.87 15.09
N ASN A 35 2.02 8.67 15.15
CA ASN A 35 2.92 9.60 15.84
C ASN A 35 3.00 10.95 15.17
N LEU A 36 3.19 10.96 13.86
CA LEU A 36 3.31 12.18 13.08
C LEU A 36 2.04 13.01 13.23
N PHE A 37 0.88 12.38 13.04
CA PHE A 37 -0.40 13.08 13.07
C PHE A 37 -0.76 13.61 14.46
N SER A 38 -0.53 12.84 15.52
CA SER A 38 -0.78 13.34 16.89
C SER A 38 0.16 14.48 17.30
N ASN A 39 1.45 14.44 16.93
CA ASN A 39 2.37 15.56 17.16
C ASN A 39 1.98 16.80 16.35
N PHE A 40 1.48 16.60 15.13
CA PHE A 40 0.94 17.66 14.30
C PHE A 40 -0.27 18.33 14.95
N LEU A 41 -1.21 17.55 15.47
CA LEU A 41 -2.39 18.07 16.17
C LEU A 41 -2.04 18.83 17.46
N ASP A 42 -0.91 18.52 18.10
CA ASP A 42 -0.45 19.21 19.32
C ASP A 42 0.27 20.55 19.05
N ILE A 43 0.44 20.94 17.78
CA ILE A 43 1.06 22.22 17.41
C ILE A 43 0.17 23.39 17.82
N LYS A 44 0.73 24.26 18.65
CA LYS A 44 0.08 25.45 19.23
C LYS A 44 1.04 26.62 19.20
N PHE A 45 0.60 27.76 18.67
CA PHE A 45 1.41 28.98 18.64
C PHE A 45 0.55 30.23 18.58
N LYS A 46 1.17 31.41 18.69
CA LYS A 46 0.50 32.70 18.56
C LYS A 46 1.02 33.47 17.36
N HIS A 47 0.11 33.99 16.54
CA HIS A 47 0.42 34.88 15.43
C HIS A 47 -0.45 36.14 15.54
N ASN A 48 0.18 37.32 15.57
CA ASN A 48 -0.51 38.61 15.70
C ASN A 48 -1.54 38.69 16.85
N GLY A 49 -1.26 38.01 17.97
CA GLY A 49 -2.14 37.99 19.14
C GLY A 49 -3.25 36.92 19.09
N ASN A 50 -3.45 36.28 17.93
CA ASN A 50 -4.37 35.16 17.78
C ASN A 50 -3.68 33.85 18.16
N GLU A 51 -4.39 32.99 18.89
CA GLU A 51 -3.94 31.64 19.21
C GLU A 51 -4.34 30.68 18.10
N ILE A 52 -3.36 29.95 17.57
CA ILE A 52 -3.52 28.95 16.53
C ILE A 52 -3.25 27.59 17.16
N ASP A 53 -4.19 26.68 16.98
CA ASP A 53 -4.14 25.31 17.50
C ASP A 53 -4.64 24.35 16.42
N PHE A 54 -3.79 23.40 16.04
CA PHE A 54 -4.10 22.48 14.94
C PHE A 54 -5.16 21.44 15.30
N ALA A 55 -5.30 21.04 16.57
CA ALA A 55 -6.41 20.22 16.99
C ALA A 55 -7.75 20.97 16.89
N LYS A 56 -7.79 22.26 17.21
CA LYS A 56 -8.98 23.10 17.04
C LYS A 56 -9.35 23.28 15.56
N LEU A 57 -8.35 23.47 14.69
CA LEU A 57 -8.56 23.49 13.24
C LEU A 57 -9.06 22.14 12.72
N PHE A 58 -8.59 21.03 13.29
CA PHE A 58 -9.07 19.70 12.95
C PHE A 58 -10.53 19.51 13.38
N LEU A 59 -10.89 19.91 14.61
CA LEU A 59 -12.28 19.87 15.07
C LEU A 59 -13.21 20.71 14.17
N LYS A 60 -12.74 21.89 13.72
CA LYS A 60 -13.48 22.71 12.76
C LYS A 60 -13.73 21.97 11.45
N TYR A 61 -12.69 21.34 10.90
CA TYR A 61 -12.82 20.51 9.70
C TYR A 61 -13.82 19.36 9.90
N LEU A 62 -13.78 18.65 11.04
CA LEU A 62 -14.73 17.59 11.34
C LEU A 62 -16.17 18.11 11.46
N THR A 63 -16.38 19.33 11.96
CA THR A 63 -17.70 19.98 11.94
C THR A 63 -18.17 20.23 10.51
N GLU A 64 -17.31 20.82 9.68
CA GLU A 64 -17.64 21.24 8.31
C GLU A 64 -17.86 20.04 7.38
N GLU A 65 -17.00 19.03 7.48
CA GLU A 65 -17.01 17.87 6.59
C GLU A 65 -18.01 16.80 7.04
N PHE A 66 -18.12 16.54 8.35
CA PHE A 66 -18.93 15.43 8.88
C PHE A 66 -20.19 15.87 9.61
N GLY A 67 -20.40 17.18 9.83
CA GLY A 67 -21.51 17.69 10.63
C GLY A 67 -21.37 17.39 12.12
N TRP A 68 -20.17 17.05 12.60
CA TRP A 68 -19.94 16.75 14.02
C TRP A 68 -19.95 18.02 14.86
N GLU A 69 -20.87 18.11 15.82
CA GLU A 69 -21.07 19.33 16.59
C GLU A 69 -20.10 19.45 17.79
N PHE A 70 -19.11 20.35 17.63
CA PHE A 70 -18.22 20.82 18.69
C PHE A 70 -18.49 22.30 19.01
N ASP A 71 -18.50 22.67 20.29
CA ASP A 71 -18.59 24.07 20.73
C ASP A 71 -17.22 24.77 20.58
N LEU A 72 -16.82 25.02 19.33
CA LEU A 72 -15.50 25.56 18.98
C LEU A 72 -15.24 26.93 19.63
N GLU A 73 -16.27 27.71 19.94
CA GLU A 73 -16.13 29.03 20.58
C GLU A 73 -15.71 28.89 22.04
N ASN A 74 -16.27 27.91 22.77
CA ASN A 74 -16.01 27.72 24.21
C ASN A 74 -14.94 26.66 24.52
N ILE A 75 -14.43 25.93 23.52
CA ILE A 75 -13.29 25.03 23.71
C ILE A 75 -12.05 25.84 24.13
N LYS A 76 -11.55 25.53 25.34
CA LYS A 76 -10.23 25.99 25.77
C LYS A 76 -9.17 24.93 25.50
N ILE A 77 -8.13 25.35 24.80
CA ILE A 77 -7.07 24.51 24.26
C ILE A 77 -6.38 23.69 25.34
N GLU A 78 -6.19 24.23 26.54
CA GLU A 78 -5.53 23.55 27.65
C GLU A 78 -6.25 22.29 28.13
N TYR A 79 -7.52 22.10 27.75
CA TYR A 79 -8.30 20.92 28.11
C TYR A 79 -8.42 19.88 27.00
N ILE A 80 -7.92 20.16 25.79
CA ILE A 80 -7.81 19.17 24.72
C ILE A 80 -6.69 18.20 25.09
N LYS A 81 -7.03 16.92 25.23
CA LYS A 81 -6.08 15.84 25.52
C LYS A 81 -5.85 15.01 24.28
N ILE A 82 -4.65 15.05 23.73
CA ILE A 82 -4.22 14.15 22.65
C ILE A 82 -3.35 13.07 23.29
N LYS A 83 -3.70 11.80 23.09
CA LYS A 83 -2.92 10.66 23.56
C LYS A 83 -2.69 9.69 22.42
N ARG A 84 -1.50 9.09 22.41
CA ARG A 84 -1.17 7.98 21.53
C ARG A 84 -1.18 6.67 22.28
N GLU A 85 -1.41 5.58 21.54
CA GLU A 85 -1.31 4.22 22.04
C GLU A 85 -2.03 4.04 23.40
N LEU A 86 -3.21 4.65 23.52
CA LEU A 86 -3.96 4.69 24.78
C LEU A 86 -4.43 3.28 25.10
N SER A 87 -3.81 2.67 26.12
CA SER A 87 -4.17 1.32 26.55
C SER A 87 -5.62 1.27 27.03
N THR A 88 -6.30 0.24 26.56
CA THR A 88 -7.62 -0.20 27.03
C THR A 88 -7.46 -1.36 28.00
N GLU A 89 -8.55 -1.75 28.66
CA GLU A 89 -8.57 -2.85 29.64
C GLU A 89 -8.22 -4.22 29.04
N GLU A 90 -8.34 -4.40 27.72
CA GLU A 90 -8.04 -5.66 27.02
C GLU A 90 -6.65 -5.69 26.34
N LEU A 91 -5.69 -4.92 26.85
CA LEU A 91 -4.32 -4.80 26.29
C LEU A 91 -4.27 -4.30 24.83
N LYS A 92 -5.39 -3.82 24.28
CA LYS A 92 -5.45 -3.12 23.00
C LYS A 92 -5.13 -1.64 23.20
N ARG A 93 -4.64 -0.98 22.17
CA ARG A 93 -4.18 0.41 22.24
C ARG A 93 -4.86 1.22 21.15
N ILE A 94 -5.57 2.28 21.53
CA ILE A 94 -6.11 3.25 20.58
C ILE A 94 -4.94 4.05 20.00
N ASP A 95 -4.82 4.10 18.67
CA ASP A 95 -3.71 4.76 18.00
C ASP A 95 -3.61 6.25 18.35
N ILE A 96 -4.71 7.00 18.17
CA ILE A 96 -4.83 8.39 18.60
C ILE A 96 -6.19 8.60 19.29
N PHE A 97 -6.13 9.22 20.45
CA PHE A 97 -7.30 9.63 21.22
C PHE A 97 -7.28 11.14 21.42
N ILE A 98 -8.38 11.82 21.08
CA ILE A 98 -8.61 13.23 21.39
C ILE A 98 -9.79 13.32 22.35
N GLY A 99 -9.61 13.95 23.51
CA GLY A 99 -10.69 14.11 24.49
C GLY A 99 -10.79 15.51 25.04
N TYR A 100 -12.01 15.99 25.26
CA TYR A 100 -12.30 17.29 25.87
C TYR A 100 -13.33 17.14 27.00
N LYS A 101 -12.90 17.41 28.25
CA LYS A 101 -13.74 17.50 29.47
C LYS A 101 -14.85 16.45 29.69
N LYS A 102 -14.75 15.26 29.11
CA LYS A 102 -15.85 14.28 29.02
C LYS A 102 -17.03 14.71 28.15
N GLU A 103 -17.04 15.92 27.60
CA GLU A 103 -18.07 16.37 26.64
C GLU A 103 -17.97 15.60 25.33
N PHE A 104 -16.75 15.38 24.83
CA PHE A 104 -16.54 14.51 23.67
C PHE A 104 -15.19 13.80 23.65
N ALA A 105 -15.15 12.69 22.94
CA ALA A 105 -13.96 11.95 22.58
C ALA A 105 -13.98 11.57 21.09
N ILE A 106 -12.80 11.61 20.46
CA ILE A 106 -12.57 11.16 19.10
C ILE A 106 -11.50 10.07 19.16
N ILE A 107 -11.84 8.90 18.62
CA ILE A 107 -10.96 7.75 18.46
C ILE A 107 -10.53 7.77 17.00
N ILE A 108 -9.23 7.80 16.73
CA ILE A 108 -8.69 7.64 15.37
C ILE A 108 -7.89 6.35 15.38
N GLU A 109 -8.33 5.39 14.57
CA GLU A 109 -7.60 4.14 14.31
C GLU A 109 -7.00 4.21 12.91
N ASN A 110 -5.69 4.03 12.82
CA ASN A 110 -4.92 4.11 11.59
C ASN A 110 -4.65 2.71 11.07
N LYS A 111 -5.12 2.42 9.85
CA LYS A 111 -5.04 1.08 9.26
C LYS A 111 -4.56 1.13 7.83
N ILE A 112 -3.29 0.82 7.64
CA ILE A 112 -2.63 0.88 6.34
C ILE A 112 -2.62 -0.51 5.70
N TRP A 113 -1.97 -1.47 6.36
CA TRP A 113 -1.78 -2.83 5.81
C TRP A 113 -2.10 -3.94 6.81
N ALA A 114 -2.29 -3.62 8.10
CA ALA A 114 -2.64 -4.63 9.07
C ALA A 114 -4.10 -5.08 8.91
N ASP A 115 -4.35 -6.35 9.22
CA ASP A 115 -5.71 -6.86 9.44
C ASP A 115 -6.29 -6.30 10.75
N ASP A 116 -7.61 -6.25 10.83
CA ASP A 116 -8.29 -5.71 12.00
C ASP A 116 -8.22 -6.69 13.18
N GLY A 117 -7.99 -6.16 14.37
CA GLY A 117 -8.06 -6.97 15.58
C GLY A 117 -9.50 -7.42 15.86
N TYR A 118 -9.67 -8.63 16.37
CA TYR A 118 -10.97 -9.11 16.85
C TYR A 118 -11.56 -8.15 17.87
N LYS A 119 -12.77 -7.62 17.64
CA LYS A 119 -13.48 -6.59 18.43
C LYS A 119 -12.68 -5.34 18.73
N GLN A 120 -11.76 -4.95 17.85
CA GLN A 120 -10.81 -3.87 18.14
C GLN A 120 -11.52 -2.53 18.39
N LEU A 121 -12.27 -2.05 17.42
CA LEU A 121 -12.98 -0.78 17.51
C LEU A 121 -14.15 -0.82 18.53
N GLU A 122 -14.86 -1.95 18.63
CA GLU A 122 -15.92 -2.14 19.64
C GLU A 122 -15.37 -1.94 21.06
N ASN A 123 -14.18 -2.49 21.34
CA ASN A 123 -13.53 -2.33 22.65
C ASN A 123 -13.09 -0.90 22.90
N TYR A 124 -12.61 -0.19 21.88
CA TYR A 124 -12.22 1.21 22.01
C TYR A 124 -13.43 2.06 22.36
N TYR A 125 -14.53 1.87 21.66
CA TYR A 125 -15.80 2.53 21.95
C TYR A 125 -16.25 2.26 23.40
N ASN A 126 -16.30 0.98 23.80
CA ASN A 126 -16.74 0.58 25.14
C ASN A 126 -15.82 1.13 26.24
N TYR A 127 -14.52 1.13 26.02
CA TYR A 127 -13.55 1.72 26.96
C TYR A 127 -13.77 3.22 27.10
N VAL A 128 -13.89 3.98 26.01
CA VAL A 128 -14.12 5.43 26.08
C VAL A 128 -15.48 5.73 26.72
N LYS A 129 -16.50 4.91 26.44
CA LYS A 129 -17.82 5.00 27.08
C LYS A 129 -17.75 4.77 28.58
N SER A 130 -16.93 3.81 29.05
CA SER A 130 -16.75 3.57 30.49
C SER A 130 -16.05 4.73 31.20
N GLN A 131 -15.36 5.61 30.47
CA GLN A 131 -14.79 6.86 30.99
C GLN A 131 -15.81 8.01 31.07
N GLU A 132 -17.09 7.75 30.78
CA GLU A 132 -18.21 8.70 30.89
C GLU A 132 -18.13 9.87 29.91
N TYR A 133 -17.66 9.64 28.68
CA TYR A 133 -17.73 10.65 27.61
C TYR A 133 -19.15 10.75 27.01
N ASP A 134 -19.69 11.96 26.89
CA ASP A 134 -21.06 12.20 26.40
C ASP A 134 -21.20 11.89 24.91
N LYS A 135 -20.29 12.44 24.09
CA LYS A 135 -20.22 12.17 22.64
C LYS A 135 -18.95 11.39 22.31
N ILE A 136 -19.08 10.30 21.57
CA ILE A 136 -17.94 9.50 21.12
C ILE A 136 -18.00 9.40 19.61
N TYR A 137 -16.91 9.78 18.97
CA TYR A 137 -16.71 9.74 17.53
C TYR A 137 -15.58 8.79 17.19
N ILE A 138 -15.65 8.14 16.03
CA ILE A 138 -14.62 7.23 15.53
C ILE A 138 -14.28 7.60 14.09
N ILE A 139 -12.99 7.84 13.85
CA ILE A 139 -12.40 7.96 12.53
C ILE A 139 -11.60 6.68 12.27
N TYR A 140 -11.94 5.99 11.19
CA TYR A 140 -11.21 4.84 10.70
C TYR A 140 -10.42 5.26 9.45
N LEU A 141 -9.13 5.51 9.65
CA LEU A 141 -8.25 6.12 8.67
C LEU A 141 -7.51 5.02 7.90
N THR A 142 -7.72 4.92 6.58
CA THR A 142 -7.13 3.85 5.76
C THR A 142 -6.69 4.35 4.38
N PRO A 143 -5.78 3.69 3.65
CA PRO A 143 -5.37 4.09 2.31
C PRO A 143 -6.50 4.19 1.28
N TYR A 144 -7.53 3.35 1.41
CA TYR A 144 -8.55 3.15 0.38
C TYR A 144 -9.98 3.24 0.91
N GLU A 145 -10.18 3.97 2.02
CA GLU A 145 -11.50 4.17 2.66
C GLU A 145 -12.23 2.86 3.01
N ARG A 146 -11.47 1.78 3.27
CA ARG A 146 -12.06 0.47 3.52
C ARG A 146 -12.84 0.49 4.83
N GLU A 147 -13.96 -0.23 4.86
CA GLU A 147 -14.69 -0.46 6.10
C GLU A 147 -13.89 -1.37 7.04
N PRO A 148 -14.07 -1.24 8.37
CA PRO A 148 -13.60 -2.26 9.29
C PRO A 148 -14.36 -3.58 9.03
N SER A 149 -13.70 -4.69 9.31
CA SER A 149 -14.31 -6.02 9.30
C SER A 149 -15.42 -6.12 10.35
N GLU A 150 -16.44 -6.94 10.06
CA GLU A 150 -17.54 -7.25 11.00
C GLU A 150 -17.03 -7.81 12.34
N ASN A 151 -15.84 -8.43 12.33
CA ASN A 151 -15.21 -8.94 13.53
C ASN A 151 -14.63 -7.82 14.41
N SER A 152 -14.29 -6.65 13.85
CA SER A 152 -13.72 -5.52 14.59
C SER A 152 -14.81 -4.56 15.11
N LEU A 153 -15.78 -4.23 14.25
CA LEU A 153 -16.96 -3.42 14.57
C LEU A 153 -18.14 -3.90 13.72
N SER A 154 -19.23 -4.31 14.38
CA SER A 154 -20.46 -4.69 13.68
C SER A 154 -21.01 -3.51 12.88
N LYS A 155 -21.37 -3.73 11.62
CA LYS A 155 -22.00 -2.69 10.77
C LYS A 155 -23.30 -2.15 11.37
N GLU A 156 -24.01 -2.93 12.16
CA GLU A 156 -25.23 -2.48 12.83
C GLU A 156 -24.99 -1.35 13.82
N LEU A 157 -23.79 -1.24 14.40
CA LEU A 157 -23.46 -0.20 15.39
C LEU A 157 -23.24 1.18 14.77
N TYR A 158 -22.91 1.26 13.48
CA TYR A 158 -22.52 2.52 12.84
C TYR A 158 -23.27 2.85 11.55
N LYS A 159 -23.95 1.89 10.91
CA LYS A 159 -24.77 2.13 9.71
C LYS A 159 -26.27 2.21 9.96
N LYS A 160 -26.74 1.62 11.06
CA LYS A 160 -28.18 1.56 11.35
C LYS A 160 -28.63 2.88 11.97
N GLU A 161 -29.65 3.50 11.39
CA GLU A 161 -30.25 4.71 11.95
C GLU A 161 -30.66 4.49 13.42
N GLY A 162 -30.27 5.42 14.29
CA GLY A 162 -30.51 5.34 15.73
C GLY A 162 -29.54 4.45 16.53
N SER A 163 -28.57 3.81 15.89
CA SER A 163 -27.47 3.11 16.59
C SER A 163 -26.49 4.10 17.23
N GLU A 164 -25.68 3.62 18.17
CA GLU A 164 -24.82 4.47 19.00
C GLU A 164 -23.78 5.28 18.22
N LEU A 165 -23.25 4.70 17.13
CA LEU A 165 -22.25 5.33 16.27
C LEU A 165 -22.82 5.78 14.92
N TYR A 166 -24.14 5.74 14.73
CA TYR A 166 -24.79 6.32 13.55
C TYR A 166 -24.39 7.80 13.43
N GLU A 167 -23.94 8.21 12.24
CA GLU A 167 -23.38 9.54 11.94
C GLU A 167 -22.14 9.95 12.76
N LYS A 168 -21.67 9.15 13.73
CA LYS A 168 -20.50 9.41 14.57
C LYS A 168 -19.28 8.55 14.22
N PHE A 169 -19.43 7.68 13.24
CA PHE A 169 -18.35 6.89 12.64
C PHE A 169 -18.09 7.37 11.22
N LYS A 170 -16.82 7.57 10.87
CA LYS A 170 -16.38 7.89 9.51
C LYS A 170 -15.18 7.03 9.13
N ASN A 171 -15.28 6.33 8.00
CA ASN A 171 -14.15 5.78 7.28
C ASN A 171 -13.63 6.84 6.32
N ILE A 172 -12.34 7.18 6.39
CA ILE A 172 -11.73 8.21 5.53
C ILE A 172 -10.39 7.73 5.00
N LYS A 173 -9.93 8.38 3.93
CA LYS A 173 -8.59 8.20 3.37
C LYS A 173 -7.55 9.08 4.04
N HIS A 174 -6.29 8.62 4.01
CA HIS A 174 -5.16 9.50 4.37
C HIS A 174 -5.11 10.75 3.49
N GLU A 175 -5.41 10.61 2.21
CA GLU A 175 -5.53 11.72 1.26
C GLU A 175 -6.45 12.85 1.76
N GLU A 176 -7.54 12.52 2.47
CA GLU A 176 -8.46 13.53 3.01
C GLU A 176 -7.82 14.36 4.12
N ILE A 177 -6.97 13.75 4.97
CA ILE A 177 -6.15 14.47 5.95
C ILE A 177 -5.14 15.37 5.23
N GLY A 178 -4.47 14.85 4.19
CA GLY A 178 -3.56 15.63 3.36
C GLY A 178 -4.24 16.84 2.71
N LYS A 179 -5.43 16.66 2.14
CA LYS A 179 -6.25 17.75 1.55
C LYS A 179 -6.68 18.76 2.60
N TRP A 180 -7.16 18.32 3.76
CA TRP A 180 -7.50 19.22 4.85
C TRP A 180 -6.31 20.10 5.27
N ILE A 181 -5.13 19.51 5.50
CA ILE A 181 -3.93 20.28 5.86
C ILE A 181 -3.56 21.26 4.75
N LYS A 182 -3.65 20.83 3.49
CA LYS A 182 -3.38 21.68 2.34
C LYS A 182 -4.35 22.87 2.28
N ASP A 183 -5.64 22.60 2.23
CA ASP A 183 -6.66 23.60 1.90
C ASP A 183 -7.00 24.49 3.10
N SER A 184 -7.02 23.92 4.31
CA SER A 184 -7.42 24.66 5.52
C SER A 184 -6.27 25.37 6.23
N ILE A 185 -5.02 24.98 5.95
CA ILE A 185 -3.83 25.52 6.64
C ILE A 185 -2.80 26.05 5.65
N LEU A 186 -2.28 25.21 4.74
CA LEU A 186 -1.15 25.61 3.90
C LEU A 186 -1.54 26.64 2.84
N GLU A 187 -2.71 26.53 2.20
CA GLU A 187 -3.16 27.42 1.11
C GLU A 187 -4.25 28.39 1.56
N ASN A 188 -4.67 28.33 2.82
CA ASN A 188 -5.70 29.21 3.37
C ASN A 188 -5.16 30.65 3.52
N GLU A 189 -5.92 31.63 3.05
CA GLU A 189 -5.57 33.05 3.10
C GLU A 189 -5.27 33.56 4.53
N GLU A 190 -5.99 33.05 5.54
CA GLU A 190 -5.78 33.36 6.96
C GLU A 190 -4.36 32.97 7.44
N PHE A 191 -3.75 32.00 6.77
CA PHE A 191 -2.42 31.45 7.06
C PHE A 191 -1.36 31.86 6.02
N SER A 192 -1.64 32.87 5.19
CA SER A 192 -0.70 33.39 4.19
C SER A 192 0.67 33.78 4.75
N PHE A 193 0.76 34.09 6.06
CA PHE A 193 2.01 34.34 6.75
C PHE A 193 2.99 33.15 6.73
N LEU A 194 2.52 31.91 6.53
CA LEU A 194 3.37 30.72 6.38
C LEU A 194 4.31 30.82 5.16
N HIS A 195 3.95 31.63 4.15
CA HIS A 195 4.75 31.81 2.93
C HIS A 195 5.68 33.02 2.97
N ASN A 196 5.59 33.86 4.01
CA ASN A 196 6.42 35.04 4.12
C ASN A 196 7.79 34.68 4.74
N GLU A 197 8.87 34.94 4.02
CA GLU A 197 10.23 34.81 4.54
C GLU A 197 10.68 36.15 5.15
N ASP A 198 10.48 36.33 6.46
CA ASP A 198 11.09 37.45 7.18
C ASP A 198 12.54 37.10 7.53
N LYS A 199 13.47 37.50 6.65
CA LYS A 199 14.91 37.20 6.78
C LYS A 199 15.60 38.00 7.89
N GLU A 200 14.94 39.02 8.45
CA GLU A 200 15.53 39.90 9.46
C GLU A 200 15.01 39.58 10.87
N ASN A 201 13.83 38.94 11.01
CA ASN A 201 13.25 38.59 12.29
C ASN A 201 12.74 37.15 12.36
N ASN A 202 13.54 36.27 12.99
CA ASN A 202 13.22 34.86 13.21
C ASN A 202 11.88 34.61 13.94
N LYS A 203 11.30 35.62 14.62
CA LYS A 203 10.05 35.46 15.38
C LYS A 203 8.84 35.15 14.48
N ASN A 204 8.93 35.50 13.19
CA ASN A 204 7.87 35.26 12.20
C ASN A 204 8.34 34.36 11.04
N ASP A 205 9.47 33.66 11.19
CA ASP A 205 9.97 32.74 10.18
C ASP A 205 9.32 31.36 10.35
N TYR A 206 8.29 31.09 9.55
CA TYR A 206 7.54 29.83 9.55
C TYR A 206 8.04 28.82 8.51
N LYS A 207 9.20 29.03 7.89
CA LYS A 207 9.69 28.16 6.80
C LYS A 207 9.79 26.68 7.19
N LEU A 208 10.16 26.38 8.44
CA LEU A 208 10.26 25.01 8.94
C LEU A 208 8.88 24.37 9.10
N LEU A 209 7.91 25.13 9.62
CA LEU A 209 6.53 24.66 9.72
C LEU A 209 5.92 24.45 8.33
N LYS A 210 6.12 25.39 7.40
CA LYS A 210 5.72 25.26 6.00
C LYS A 210 6.34 24.02 5.36
N SER A 211 7.63 23.79 5.55
CA SER A 211 8.31 22.59 5.04
C SER A 211 7.74 21.31 5.64
N ALA A 212 7.41 21.31 6.94
CA ALA A 212 6.79 20.17 7.60
C ALA A 212 5.39 19.91 7.06
N LEU A 213 4.57 20.96 6.87
CA LEU A 213 3.23 20.86 6.27
C LEU A 213 3.29 20.20 4.89
N ILE A 214 4.18 20.66 4.01
CA ILE A 214 4.35 20.09 2.66
C ILE A 214 4.69 18.60 2.75
N GLN A 215 5.63 18.21 3.62
CA GLN A 215 6.03 16.80 3.76
C GLN A 215 4.94 15.92 4.39
N ILE A 216 4.14 16.46 5.32
CA ILE A 216 3.01 15.73 5.89
C ILE A 216 1.93 15.54 4.82
N ILE A 217 1.59 16.58 4.05
CA ILE A 217 0.61 16.49 2.96
C ILE A 217 1.04 15.42 1.94
N ASP A 218 2.29 15.45 1.49
CA ASP A 218 2.82 14.47 0.54
C ASP A 218 2.85 13.05 1.12
N ASN A 219 3.15 12.88 2.42
CA ASN A 219 3.06 11.60 3.11
C ASN A 219 1.63 11.04 3.15
N GLU A 220 0.66 11.84 3.59
CA GLU A 220 -0.75 11.42 3.69
C GLU A 220 -1.34 11.04 2.31
N LYS A 221 -1.01 11.81 1.27
CA LYS A 221 -1.35 11.46 -0.12
C LYS A 221 -0.69 10.16 -0.56
N SER A 222 0.62 10.01 -0.30
CA SER A 222 1.40 8.84 -0.71
C SER A 222 0.89 7.55 -0.08
N ILE A 223 0.42 7.59 1.17
CA ILE A 223 -0.22 6.43 1.83
C ILE A 223 -1.46 5.96 1.06
N SER A 224 -2.21 6.89 0.46
CA SER A 224 -3.41 6.58 -0.35
C SER A 224 -3.08 6.23 -1.81
N GLY A 225 -1.80 6.21 -2.18
CA GLY A 225 -1.35 5.97 -3.55
C GLY A 225 -1.42 7.19 -4.46
N GLU A 226 -1.72 8.38 -3.92
CA GLU A 226 -1.55 9.65 -4.64
C GLU A 226 -0.12 10.15 -4.41
N ASN A 227 0.61 10.48 -5.48
CA ASN A 227 1.90 11.15 -5.32
C ASN A 227 1.99 12.34 -6.27
N GLU A 228 2.63 13.43 -5.80
CA GLU A 228 2.78 14.65 -6.60
C GLU A 228 3.54 14.39 -7.91
N GLU A 229 4.41 13.38 -7.94
CA GLU A 229 5.11 12.95 -9.15
C GLU A 229 4.14 12.46 -10.25
N GLY A 230 3.15 11.64 -9.88
CA GLY A 230 2.09 11.17 -10.77
C GLY A 230 1.25 12.33 -11.30
N ASP A 231 0.82 13.24 -10.42
CA ASP A 231 -0.01 14.40 -10.76
C ASP A 231 0.70 15.37 -11.72
N MET A 232 1.98 15.67 -11.45
CA MET A 232 2.80 16.52 -12.33
C MET A 232 3.07 15.84 -13.67
N THR A 233 3.37 14.54 -13.65
CA THR A 233 3.60 13.76 -14.87
C THR A 233 2.33 13.74 -15.73
N GLU A 234 1.16 13.53 -15.13
CA GLU A 234 -0.12 13.57 -15.85
C GLU A 234 -0.39 14.97 -16.42
N THR A 235 -0.12 16.03 -15.65
CA THR A 235 -0.31 17.42 -16.10
C THR A 235 0.53 17.74 -17.32
N GLU A 236 1.80 17.35 -17.32
CA GLU A 236 2.69 17.61 -18.44
C GLU A 236 2.37 16.69 -19.64
N ILE A 237 2.00 15.43 -19.42
CA ILE A 237 1.47 14.54 -20.46
C ILE A 237 0.23 15.16 -21.11
N LYS A 238 -0.74 15.66 -20.33
CA LYS A 238 -1.94 16.33 -20.84
C LYS A 238 -1.59 17.52 -21.73
N LYS A 239 -0.62 18.34 -21.31
CA LYS A 239 -0.14 19.49 -22.10
C LYS A 239 0.50 19.05 -23.41
N VAL A 240 1.39 18.06 -23.37
CA VAL A 240 2.05 17.52 -24.57
C VAL A 240 1.02 16.90 -25.52
N LEU A 241 0.05 16.13 -25.03
CA LEU A 241 -1.04 15.56 -25.83
C LEU A 241 -1.90 16.64 -26.48
N LYS A 242 -2.28 17.68 -25.72
CA LYS A 242 -3.05 18.81 -26.25
C LYS A 242 -2.30 19.51 -27.38
N GLU A 243 -1.02 19.79 -27.18
CA GLU A 243 -0.23 20.55 -28.14
C GLU A 243 0.17 19.76 -29.40
N ASN A 244 0.32 18.44 -29.28
CA ASN A 244 0.97 17.64 -30.32
C ASN A 244 0.09 16.54 -30.91
N LEU A 245 -1.00 16.18 -30.26
CA LEU A 245 -1.95 15.19 -30.78
C LEU A 245 -3.30 15.85 -31.06
N PHE A 246 -3.96 16.41 -30.04
CA PHE A 246 -5.33 16.92 -30.19
C PHE A 246 -5.41 18.10 -31.16
N LYS A 247 -4.49 19.08 -31.07
CA LYS A 247 -4.41 20.15 -32.07
C LYS A 247 -4.25 19.62 -33.49
N GLU A 248 -3.40 18.63 -33.73
CA GLU A 248 -3.20 18.08 -35.08
C GLU A 248 -4.49 17.41 -35.60
N LEU A 249 -5.16 16.63 -34.74
CA LEU A 249 -6.42 15.96 -35.10
C LEU A 249 -7.53 16.99 -35.39
N GLU A 250 -7.66 18.02 -34.55
CA GLU A 250 -8.58 19.13 -34.76
C GLU A 250 -8.31 19.89 -36.07
N THR A 251 -7.05 20.02 -36.52
CA THR A 251 -6.76 20.65 -37.82
C THR A 251 -7.17 19.78 -39.02
N LYS A 252 -7.32 18.47 -38.84
CA LYS A 252 -7.73 17.53 -39.91
C LYS A 252 -9.25 17.37 -40.00
N GLY A 253 -10.01 17.88 -39.03
CA GLY A 253 -11.45 17.79 -38.96
C GLY A 253 -11.96 17.88 -37.53
N LYS A 254 -13.26 17.65 -37.32
CA LYS A 254 -13.82 17.55 -35.97
C LYS A 254 -13.26 16.29 -35.31
N LEU A 255 -12.62 16.43 -34.16
CA LEU A 255 -12.18 15.30 -33.34
C LEU A 255 -13.39 14.42 -32.97
N THR A 256 -13.34 13.15 -33.35
CA THR A 256 -14.39 12.17 -33.06
C THR A 256 -13.90 11.07 -32.10
N GLU A 257 -14.85 10.43 -31.42
CA GLU A 257 -14.60 9.24 -30.58
C GLU A 257 -13.83 8.16 -31.35
N SER A 258 -14.29 7.82 -32.56
CA SER A 258 -13.64 6.80 -33.40
C SER A 258 -12.19 7.12 -33.78
N GLU A 259 -11.81 8.40 -33.84
CA GLU A 259 -10.41 8.77 -34.07
C GLU A 259 -9.57 8.55 -32.81
N LEU A 260 -10.09 8.90 -31.64
CA LEU A 260 -9.41 8.67 -30.36
C LEU A 260 -9.26 7.17 -30.08
N ASP A 261 -10.27 6.36 -30.37
CA ASP A 261 -10.24 4.90 -30.19
C ASP A 261 -9.05 4.26 -30.91
N LYS A 262 -8.71 4.73 -32.11
CA LYS A 262 -7.55 4.23 -32.87
C LYS A 262 -6.23 4.47 -32.15
N TYR A 263 -6.10 5.63 -31.48
CA TYR A 263 -4.91 5.94 -30.70
C TYR A 263 -4.88 5.15 -29.41
N ILE A 264 -6.01 4.99 -28.72
CA ILE A 264 -6.14 4.16 -27.53
C ILE A 264 -5.72 2.73 -27.85
N GLU A 265 -6.31 2.11 -28.89
CA GLU A 265 -5.99 0.76 -29.32
C GLU A 265 -4.49 0.61 -29.68
N MET A 266 -3.91 1.63 -30.32
CA MET A 266 -2.48 1.64 -30.65
C MET A 266 -1.60 1.72 -29.39
N PHE A 267 -1.96 2.56 -28.42
CA PHE A 267 -1.22 2.69 -27.15
C PHE A 267 -1.36 1.44 -26.29
N ASP A 268 -2.54 0.82 -26.24
CA ASP A 268 -2.76 -0.44 -25.53
C ASP A 268 -1.93 -1.58 -26.14
N LYS A 269 -1.91 -1.70 -27.47
CA LYS A 269 -1.03 -2.66 -28.15
C LYS A 269 0.44 -2.40 -27.84
N ALA A 270 0.87 -1.14 -27.81
CA ALA A 270 2.24 -0.79 -27.44
C ALA A 270 2.55 -1.16 -25.98
N LYS A 271 1.64 -0.87 -25.06
CA LYS A 271 1.71 -1.25 -23.64
C LYS A 271 1.87 -2.77 -23.50
N ASP A 272 1.02 -3.55 -24.17
CA ASP A 272 1.07 -5.01 -24.11
C ASP A 272 2.43 -5.57 -24.59
N LEU A 273 2.99 -5.00 -25.65
CA LEU A 273 4.31 -5.41 -26.16
C LEU A 273 5.42 -5.06 -25.17
N LEU A 274 5.36 -3.91 -24.51
CA LEU A 274 6.32 -3.50 -23.48
C LEU A 274 6.21 -4.40 -22.24
N VAL A 275 5.01 -4.74 -21.82
CA VAL A 275 4.74 -5.69 -20.71
C VAL A 275 5.39 -7.04 -21.00
N LYS A 276 5.19 -7.59 -22.21
CA LYS A 276 5.81 -8.85 -22.64
C LYS A 276 7.34 -8.79 -22.60
N GLU A 277 7.93 -7.67 -23.02
CA GLU A 277 9.39 -7.50 -22.95
C GLU A 277 9.88 -7.39 -21.49
N LYS A 278 9.17 -6.66 -20.62
CA LYS A 278 9.49 -6.58 -19.18
C LYS A 278 9.44 -7.97 -18.53
N ILE A 279 8.41 -8.77 -18.81
CA ILE A 279 8.30 -10.17 -18.35
C ILE A 279 9.48 -11.01 -18.84
N SER A 280 9.88 -10.86 -20.11
CA SER A 280 11.05 -11.55 -20.68
C SER A 280 12.34 -11.18 -19.94
N ILE A 281 12.54 -9.90 -19.63
CA ILE A 281 13.71 -9.42 -18.86
C ILE A 281 13.73 -10.00 -17.45
N ILE A 282 12.60 -9.98 -16.74
CA ILE A 282 12.46 -10.57 -15.40
C ILE A 282 12.76 -12.07 -15.45
N THR A 283 12.12 -12.80 -16.37
CA THR A 283 12.28 -14.25 -16.53
C THR A 283 13.73 -14.64 -16.81
N LYS A 284 14.49 -13.83 -17.56
CA LYS A 284 15.93 -14.05 -17.79
C LYS A 284 16.76 -14.05 -16.50
N LYS A 285 16.36 -13.30 -15.46
CA LYS A 285 17.01 -13.37 -14.13
C LYS A 285 16.80 -14.74 -13.49
N TYR A 286 15.56 -15.24 -13.50
CA TYR A 286 15.23 -16.57 -12.99
C TYR A 286 15.90 -17.70 -13.78
N LEU A 287 15.98 -17.57 -15.11
CA LEU A 287 16.72 -18.51 -15.95
C LEU A 287 18.20 -18.61 -15.58
N LYS A 288 18.84 -17.47 -15.28
CA LYS A 288 20.23 -17.45 -14.82
C LYS A 288 20.37 -18.21 -13.50
N PHE A 289 19.49 -17.95 -12.53
CA PHE A 289 19.49 -18.65 -11.25
C PHE A 289 19.24 -20.16 -11.41
N THR A 290 18.27 -20.54 -12.25
CA THR A 290 17.96 -21.93 -12.61
C THR A 290 19.20 -22.67 -13.14
N LYS A 291 19.96 -22.02 -14.04
CA LYS A 291 21.17 -22.61 -14.62
C LYS A 291 22.23 -22.85 -13.55
N GLU A 292 22.34 -21.98 -12.56
CA GLU A 292 23.24 -22.18 -11.41
C GLU A 292 22.75 -23.33 -10.51
N ILE A 293 21.46 -23.40 -10.16
CA ILE A 293 20.89 -24.56 -9.42
C ILE A 293 21.23 -25.86 -10.15
N ASN A 294 21.00 -25.90 -11.46
CA ASN A 294 21.24 -27.07 -12.28
C ASN A 294 22.71 -27.55 -12.28
N LYS A 295 23.69 -26.70 -11.96
CA LYS A 295 25.09 -27.16 -11.82
C LYS A 295 25.28 -28.03 -10.57
N TYR A 296 24.56 -27.72 -9.50
CA TYR A 296 24.71 -28.37 -8.19
C TYR A 296 23.76 -29.54 -7.96
N LEU A 297 22.65 -29.64 -8.71
CA LEU A 297 21.71 -30.76 -8.59
C LEU A 297 22.37 -32.12 -8.82
N ASN A 298 22.05 -33.08 -7.95
CA ASN A 298 22.52 -34.45 -8.04
C ASN A 298 22.09 -35.11 -9.36
N LYS A 299 23.07 -35.43 -10.20
CA LYS A 299 22.85 -35.99 -11.54
C LYS A 299 22.28 -37.42 -11.55
N ASN A 300 22.23 -38.07 -10.40
CA ASN A 300 21.53 -39.35 -10.25
C ASN A 300 20.00 -39.19 -10.15
N ILE A 301 19.52 -37.97 -9.87
CA ILE A 301 18.10 -37.66 -9.88
C ILE A 301 17.65 -37.47 -11.33
N LYS A 302 16.60 -38.19 -11.73
CA LYS A 302 16.00 -38.00 -13.05
C LYS A 302 15.10 -36.77 -13.03
N TYR A 303 15.54 -35.69 -13.67
CA TYR A 303 14.80 -34.46 -13.85
C TYR A 303 14.87 -33.97 -15.31
N GLU A 304 13.92 -33.12 -15.68
CA GLU A 304 13.85 -32.44 -16.97
C GLU A 304 14.15 -30.95 -16.76
N LEU A 305 15.10 -30.41 -17.52
CA LEU A 305 15.35 -28.98 -17.62
C LEU A 305 14.72 -28.46 -18.91
N LYS A 306 13.77 -27.53 -18.79
CA LYS A 306 13.10 -26.90 -19.94
C LYS A 306 14.02 -25.86 -20.59
N SER A 307 13.82 -25.63 -21.89
CA SER A 307 14.62 -24.65 -22.64
C SER A 307 14.22 -23.21 -22.29
N ASP A 308 15.17 -22.28 -22.37
CA ASP A 308 14.92 -20.85 -22.16
C ASP A 308 13.75 -20.33 -23.01
N LYS A 309 13.67 -20.75 -24.29
CA LYS A 309 12.59 -20.37 -25.22
C LYS A 309 11.23 -20.87 -24.75
N TYR A 310 11.16 -22.12 -24.29
CA TYR A 310 9.93 -22.68 -23.74
C TYR A 310 9.48 -21.91 -22.51
N ILE A 311 10.41 -21.65 -21.59
CA ILE A 311 10.14 -20.96 -20.33
C ILE A 311 9.60 -19.55 -20.60
N ILE A 312 10.30 -18.72 -21.36
CA ILE A 312 9.87 -17.35 -21.65
C ILE A 312 8.49 -17.32 -22.32
N ASN A 313 8.26 -18.20 -23.30
CA ASN A 313 6.97 -18.26 -23.99
C ASN A 313 5.83 -18.67 -23.06
N ASN A 314 6.06 -19.64 -22.16
CA ASN A 314 5.00 -20.09 -21.26
C ASN A 314 4.73 -19.11 -20.13
N VAL A 315 5.77 -18.45 -19.60
CA VAL A 315 5.56 -17.36 -18.64
C VAL A 315 4.63 -16.34 -19.28
N ILE A 316 4.96 -15.81 -20.47
CA ILE A 316 4.17 -14.78 -21.18
C ILE A 316 2.72 -15.19 -21.48
N ASN A 317 2.47 -16.46 -21.82
CA ASN A 317 1.13 -16.89 -22.29
C ASN A 317 0.28 -17.56 -21.21
N GLU A 318 0.90 -18.15 -20.18
CA GLU A 318 0.23 -18.95 -19.15
C GLU A 318 0.44 -18.38 -17.73
N ASN A 319 1.11 -17.24 -17.59
CA ASN A 319 1.50 -16.59 -16.33
C ASN A 319 2.41 -17.43 -15.42
N PHE A 320 2.84 -18.61 -15.86
CA PHE A 320 3.74 -19.50 -15.16
C PHE A 320 4.50 -20.39 -16.15
N ALA A 321 5.75 -20.71 -15.84
CA ALA A 321 6.47 -21.77 -16.54
C ALA A 321 7.27 -22.62 -15.56
N THR A 322 7.24 -23.93 -15.79
CA THR A 322 8.19 -24.84 -15.13
C THR A 322 9.55 -24.74 -15.83
N HIS A 323 10.59 -24.54 -15.03
CA HIS A 323 11.98 -24.53 -15.47
C HIS A 323 12.61 -25.91 -15.28
N ILE A 324 12.49 -26.47 -14.08
CA ILE A 324 12.97 -27.80 -13.72
C ILE A 324 11.77 -28.62 -13.26
N TYR A 325 11.60 -29.79 -13.84
CA TYR A 325 10.55 -30.74 -13.48
C TYR A 325 11.18 -32.06 -13.05
N PHE A 326 10.70 -32.61 -11.95
CA PHE A 326 11.00 -34.00 -11.60
C PHE A 326 9.84 -34.65 -10.88
N LYS A 327 9.86 -35.97 -10.87
CA LYS A 327 8.81 -36.81 -10.32
C LYS A 327 9.39 -37.82 -9.35
N VAL A 328 8.80 -37.90 -8.16
CA VAL A 328 9.15 -38.86 -7.12
C VAL A 328 7.92 -39.72 -6.85
N ASN A 329 7.96 -40.98 -7.30
CA ASN A 329 6.80 -41.88 -7.28
C ASN A 329 5.58 -41.22 -7.97
N LYS A 330 4.54 -40.85 -7.20
CA LYS A 330 3.34 -40.16 -7.71
C LYS A 330 3.38 -38.63 -7.52
N ILE A 331 4.43 -38.08 -6.92
CA ILE A 331 4.53 -36.65 -6.59
C ILE A 331 5.30 -35.91 -7.67
N GLU A 332 4.72 -34.84 -8.17
CA GLU A 332 5.40 -33.90 -9.07
C GLU A 332 6.05 -32.77 -8.27
N ILE A 333 7.26 -32.39 -8.67
CA ILE A 333 7.93 -31.20 -8.16
C ILE A 333 8.34 -30.33 -9.34
N LYS A 334 7.95 -29.07 -9.27
CA LYS A 334 8.17 -28.06 -10.30
C LYS A 334 8.95 -26.92 -9.67
N ILE A 335 10.03 -26.50 -10.31
CA ILE A 335 10.69 -25.24 -10.01
C ILE A 335 10.41 -24.34 -11.19
N GLY A 336 9.87 -23.16 -10.97
CA GLY A 336 9.38 -22.31 -12.05
C GLY A 336 9.17 -20.87 -11.64
N SER A 337 9.03 -20.00 -12.62
CA SER A 337 8.66 -18.61 -12.40
C SER A 337 7.22 -18.32 -12.80
N SER A 338 6.59 -17.41 -12.08
CA SER A 338 5.29 -16.81 -12.44
C SER A 338 5.38 -15.29 -12.49
N TYR A 339 4.38 -14.68 -13.12
CA TYR A 339 4.12 -13.25 -12.96
C TYR A 339 2.62 -13.00 -12.78
N TRP A 340 2.30 -11.83 -12.25
CA TRP A 340 0.96 -11.27 -12.24
C TRP A 340 1.04 -9.76 -12.50
N ILE A 341 -0.10 -9.18 -12.82
CA ILE A 341 -0.23 -7.72 -12.99
C ILE A 341 -1.00 -7.21 -11.78
N GLU A 342 -0.41 -6.27 -11.05
CA GLU A 342 -1.02 -5.60 -9.92
C GLU A 342 -2.04 -4.55 -10.36
N LYS A 343 -2.91 -4.11 -9.44
CA LYS A 343 -3.97 -3.12 -9.74
C LYS A 343 -3.42 -1.79 -10.28
N ASN A 344 -2.20 -1.42 -9.87
CA ASN A 344 -1.49 -0.23 -10.33
C ASN A 344 -0.77 -0.43 -11.69
N ASN A 345 -0.96 -1.57 -12.36
CA ASN A 345 -0.23 -2.01 -13.57
C ASN A 345 1.26 -2.37 -13.34
N ASP A 346 1.72 -2.51 -12.10
CA ASP A 346 3.02 -3.12 -11.86
C ASP A 346 3.01 -4.62 -12.16
N ILE A 347 4.21 -5.15 -12.40
CA ILE A 347 4.40 -6.57 -12.68
C ILE A 347 5.08 -7.18 -11.47
N GLY A 348 4.29 -7.92 -10.69
CA GLY A 348 4.81 -8.81 -9.66
C GLY A 348 5.29 -10.12 -10.29
N SER A 349 6.28 -10.76 -9.67
CA SER A 349 6.85 -12.01 -10.19
C SER A 349 7.57 -12.79 -9.11
N ASP A 350 7.42 -14.11 -9.16
CA ASP A 350 8.04 -15.01 -8.18
C ASP A 350 8.80 -16.13 -8.87
N TYR A 351 9.72 -16.72 -8.10
CA TYR A 351 10.40 -17.95 -8.45
C TYR A 351 10.17 -18.98 -7.35
N LEU A 352 9.52 -20.09 -7.70
CA LEU A 352 8.87 -20.97 -6.74
C LEU A 352 9.32 -22.43 -6.92
N ILE A 353 9.38 -23.15 -5.81
CA ILE A 353 9.27 -24.62 -5.77
C ILE A 353 7.81 -24.97 -5.50
N ILE A 354 7.19 -25.79 -6.36
CA ILE A 354 5.78 -26.14 -6.30
C ILE A 354 5.60 -27.65 -6.26
N ILE A 355 4.74 -28.11 -5.35
CA ILE A 355 4.32 -29.50 -5.18
C ILE A 355 2.78 -29.55 -5.21
N PRO A 356 2.16 -29.99 -6.33
CA PRO A 356 0.71 -30.13 -6.43
C PRO A 356 0.12 -31.18 -5.45
N LYS A 357 -1.10 -30.96 -4.97
CA LYS A 357 -1.85 -31.81 -4.01
C LYS A 357 -3.01 -32.56 -4.65
N GLU A 358 -2.88 -32.94 -5.92
CA GLU A 358 -3.99 -33.52 -6.70
C GLU A 358 -4.51 -34.86 -6.12
N ASP A 359 -3.70 -35.61 -5.39
CA ASP A 359 -4.09 -36.89 -4.77
C ASP A 359 -4.33 -36.73 -3.25
N LYS A 360 -5.58 -36.90 -2.82
CA LYS A 360 -6.02 -36.80 -1.40
C LYS A 360 -5.25 -37.74 -0.46
N SER A 361 -4.83 -38.92 -0.93
CA SER A 361 -4.09 -39.88 -0.12
C SER A 361 -2.62 -39.47 0.08
N ILE A 362 -2.08 -38.71 -0.87
CA ILE A 362 -0.72 -38.17 -0.86
C ILE A 362 -0.66 -36.84 -0.10
N LYS A 363 -1.73 -36.02 -0.13
CA LYS A 363 -1.84 -34.72 0.56
C LYS A 363 -1.49 -34.81 2.05
N ASN A 364 -2.05 -35.78 2.79
CA ASN A 364 -1.78 -35.93 4.23
C ASN A 364 -0.35 -36.40 4.53
N LYS A 365 0.23 -37.25 3.66
CA LYS A 365 1.62 -37.70 3.80
C LYS A 365 2.60 -36.57 3.48
N LEU A 366 2.32 -35.79 2.44
CA LEU A 366 3.09 -34.59 2.08
C LEU A 366 3.10 -33.58 3.21
N LYS A 367 1.93 -33.24 3.78
CA LYS A 367 1.81 -32.26 4.87
C LYS A 367 2.73 -32.58 6.06
N ASN A 368 2.80 -33.85 6.46
CA ASN A 368 3.62 -34.28 7.59
C ASN A 368 5.12 -34.36 7.28
N ASN A 369 5.50 -34.57 6.02
CA ASN A 369 6.90 -34.72 5.63
C ASN A 369 7.55 -33.41 5.21
N ILE A 370 6.81 -32.54 4.53
CA ILE A 370 7.29 -31.21 4.12
C ILE A 370 7.55 -30.33 5.35
N LYS A 371 6.70 -30.39 6.40
CA LYS A 371 6.95 -29.71 7.68
C LYS A 371 8.20 -30.18 8.42
N LYS A 372 8.71 -31.37 8.11
CA LYS A 372 9.94 -31.92 8.72
C LYS A 372 11.19 -31.48 7.98
N PHE A 373 11.06 -30.71 6.90
CA PHE A 373 12.18 -30.33 6.05
C PHE A 373 12.86 -29.07 6.60
N PRO A 374 14.02 -29.16 7.27
CA PRO A 374 14.72 -27.97 7.70
C PRO A 374 15.19 -27.20 6.46
N ASN A 375 15.04 -25.88 6.48
CA ASN A 375 15.54 -24.91 5.50
C ASN A 375 14.67 -24.62 4.26
N LEU A 376 13.49 -25.25 4.11
CA LEU A 376 12.47 -24.81 3.15
C LEU A 376 11.10 -24.86 3.84
N GLU A 377 10.61 -23.71 4.31
CA GLU A 377 9.29 -23.62 4.94
C GLU A 377 8.21 -23.46 3.86
N PHE A 378 7.64 -24.59 3.43
CA PHE A 378 6.59 -24.55 2.40
C PHE A 378 5.26 -24.09 2.98
N GLU A 379 4.60 -23.20 2.27
CA GLU A 379 3.26 -22.72 2.56
C GLU A 379 2.18 -23.61 1.93
N ASP A 380 1.04 -23.71 2.63
CA ASP A 380 -0.13 -24.48 2.19
C ASP A 380 -1.10 -23.56 1.45
N GLN A 381 -1.05 -23.55 0.11
CA GLN A 381 -2.02 -22.82 -0.69
C GLN A 381 -3.20 -23.73 -1.05
N GLU A 382 -4.26 -23.69 -0.24
CA GLU A 382 -5.44 -24.54 -0.43
C GLU A 382 -6.18 -24.24 -1.74
N GLU A 383 -6.35 -22.96 -2.07
CA GLU A 383 -7.07 -22.50 -3.27
C GLU A 383 -6.48 -23.06 -4.57
N ASN A 384 -5.14 -23.08 -4.65
CA ASN A 384 -4.40 -23.59 -5.81
C ASN A 384 -4.01 -25.06 -5.70
N ASN A 385 -4.50 -25.77 -4.67
CA ASN A 385 -4.18 -27.16 -4.38
C ASN A 385 -2.67 -27.48 -4.47
N ARG A 386 -1.81 -26.62 -3.91
CA ARG A 386 -0.34 -26.79 -4.00
C ARG A 386 0.40 -26.39 -2.72
N TYR A 387 1.51 -27.06 -2.45
CA TYR A 387 2.52 -26.55 -1.51
C TYR A 387 3.51 -25.75 -2.32
N TYR A 388 3.93 -24.59 -1.82
CA TYR A 388 4.94 -23.81 -2.48
C TYR A 388 5.99 -23.27 -1.51
N TYR A 389 7.19 -23.04 -2.01
CA TYR A 389 8.25 -22.32 -1.34
C TYR A 389 8.74 -21.25 -2.32
N GLU A 390 8.76 -20.00 -1.87
CA GLU A 390 9.29 -18.89 -2.66
C GLU A 390 10.80 -18.78 -2.48
N ILE A 391 11.53 -18.76 -3.60
CA ILE A 391 12.98 -18.61 -3.64
C ILE A 391 13.29 -17.13 -3.83
N ASP A 392 13.96 -16.53 -2.84
CA ASP A 392 14.47 -15.18 -2.98
C ASP A 392 15.82 -15.22 -3.71
N ILE A 393 15.80 -14.98 -5.02
CA ILE A 393 17.01 -15.05 -5.86
C ILE A 393 18.11 -14.04 -5.49
N ASN A 394 17.81 -13.05 -4.64
CA ASN A 394 18.80 -12.08 -4.17
C ASN A 394 19.50 -12.54 -2.88
N ASN A 395 18.82 -13.33 -2.06
CA ASN A 395 19.30 -13.77 -0.75
C ASN A 395 19.68 -15.26 -0.72
N ASP A 396 18.93 -16.12 -1.42
CA ASP A 396 19.16 -17.56 -1.48
C ASP A 396 20.35 -17.91 -2.38
N LYS A 397 21.13 -18.91 -1.95
CA LYS A 397 22.23 -19.44 -2.76
C LYS A 397 21.76 -20.60 -3.63
N PRO A 398 22.06 -20.62 -4.95
CA PRO A 398 21.68 -21.71 -5.83
C PRO A 398 22.13 -23.11 -5.36
N GLU A 399 23.30 -23.19 -4.72
CA GLU A 399 23.84 -24.44 -4.14
C GLU A 399 22.99 -24.94 -2.97
N GLU A 400 22.56 -24.05 -2.07
CA GLU A 400 21.74 -24.40 -0.91
C GLU A 400 20.36 -24.88 -1.37
N ILE A 401 19.77 -24.20 -2.36
CA ILE A 401 18.51 -24.62 -2.98
C ILE A 401 18.65 -25.98 -3.67
N ALA A 402 19.71 -26.21 -4.46
CA ALA A 402 19.96 -27.50 -5.10
C ALA A 402 20.10 -28.65 -4.06
N ASN A 403 20.89 -28.42 -3.01
CA ASN A 403 21.05 -29.39 -1.93
C ASN A 403 19.74 -29.67 -1.18
N ALA A 404 18.89 -28.65 -1.01
CA ALA A 404 17.57 -28.79 -0.42
C ALA A 404 16.64 -29.61 -1.33
N ILE A 405 16.68 -29.39 -2.64
CA ILE A 405 15.93 -30.19 -3.62
C ILE A 405 16.35 -31.66 -3.59
N ASP A 406 17.65 -31.95 -3.56
CA ASP A 406 18.18 -33.31 -3.53
C ASP A 406 17.73 -34.07 -2.27
N LYS A 407 17.80 -33.40 -1.11
CA LYS A 407 17.33 -33.95 0.16
C LYS A 407 15.80 -34.15 0.16
N LEU A 408 15.04 -33.24 -0.44
CA LEU A 408 13.58 -33.35 -0.56
C LEU A 408 13.21 -34.56 -1.42
N TYR A 409 13.91 -34.75 -2.54
CA TYR A 409 13.74 -35.90 -3.41
C TYR A 409 13.93 -37.23 -2.65
N GLU A 410 15.02 -37.38 -1.90
CA GLU A 410 15.31 -38.61 -1.16
C GLU A 410 14.31 -38.84 0.00
N LEU A 411 13.88 -37.79 0.69
CA LEU A 411 12.85 -37.90 1.72
C LEU A 411 11.53 -38.41 1.13
N LEU A 412 11.06 -37.79 0.06
CA LEU A 412 9.78 -38.17 -0.56
C LEU A 412 9.83 -39.59 -1.15
N LYS A 413 10.97 -39.97 -1.72
CA LYS A 413 11.22 -41.31 -2.25
C LYS A 413 11.13 -42.38 -1.16
N LYS A 414 11.62 -42.08 0.05
CA LYS A 414 11.57 -42.99 1.20
C LYS A 414 10.18 -43.08 1.83
N GLU A 415 9.55 -41.93 2.06
CA GLU A 415 8.35 -41.82 2.91
C GLU A 415 7.03 -42.00 2.14
N ILE A 416 7.02 -41.85 0.80
CA ILE A 416 5.80 -41.89 -0.01
C ILE A 416 6.01 -42.82 -1.20
N LYS A 417 5.66 -44.10 -1.02
CA LYS A 417 5.70 -45.14 -2.07
C LYS A 417 4.50 -45.08 -3.01
#